data_AF-A0A951X340-F1
#
_entry.id   AF-A0A951X340-F1
#
_cell.length_a   1.000
_cell.length_b   1.000
_cell.length_c   1.000
_cell.angle_alpha   90.00
_cell.angle_beta   90.00
_cell.angle_gamma   90.00
#
_symmetry.space_group_name_H-M   'P 1'
#
loop_
_entity.id
_entity.type
_entity.pdbx_description
1 polymer ?
#
loop_
_entity_poly.entity_id
_entity_poly.type
_entity_poly.pdbx_seq_one_letter_code
_entity_poly.pdbx_strand_id
1 'polypeptide(L)' 'MRRRRREFDPVRFVRTTEGQLVIGFFVLLYGVGGGLIWFFYGWGGAVAGWLCMTGAVLFFVLLYGLVSFAGWWANR' A
#
# COMPACT_ATOMS: atom_id res chain seq x y z
N MET A 1 2.20 -7.42 -45.56
CA MET A 1 2.45 -6.59 -44.35
C MET A 1 1.51 -7.02 -43.23
N ARG A 2 1.96 -7.83 -42.27
CA ARG A 2 1.15 -8.26 -41.11
C ARG A 2 1.20 -7.16 -40.03
N ARG A 3 0.14 -6.37 -39.88
CA ARG A 3 -0.02 -5.48 -38.71
C ARG A 3 -0.21 -6.36 -37.47
N ARG A 4 0.81 -6.49 -36.62
CA ARG A 4 0.65 -7.01 -35.26
C ARG A 4 -0.32 -6.09 -34.53
N ARG A 5 -1.54 -6.57 -34.22
CA ARG A 5 -2.35 -5.91 -33.20
C ARG A 5 -1.61 -6.06 -31.88
N ARG A 6 -1.27 -4.94 -31.24
CA ARG A 6 -0.85 -4.96 -29.83
C ARG A 6 -2.13 -5.18 -29.04
N GLU A 7 -2.37 -6.43 -28.68
CA GLU A 7 -3.48 -6.82 -27.82
C GLU A 7 -3.17 -6.25 -26.43
N PHE A 8 -3.91 -5.20 -26.05
CA PHE A 8 -3.84 -4.62 -24.70
C PHE A 8 -4.45 -5.67 -23.77
N ASP A 9 -3.61 -6.36 -23.00
CA ASP A 9 -4.04 -7.42 -22.07
C ASP A 9 -4.29 -6.77 -20.69
N PRO A 10 -5.54 -6.47 -20.33
CA PRO A 10 -5.86 -5.70 -19.12
C PRO A 10 -5.43 -6.43 -17.85
N VAL A 11 -5.36 -7.76 -17.85
CA VAL A 11 -5.00 -8.57 -16.68
C VAL A 11 -3.54 -8.38 -16.30
N ARG A 12 -2.66 -8.25 -17.30
CA ARG A 12 -1.24 -7.92 -17.07
C ARG A 12 -1.09 -6.49 -16.58
N PHE A 13 -1.89 -5.55 -17.09
CA PHE A 13 -1.81 -4.13 -16.73
C PHE A 13 -2.29 -3.84 -15.30
N VAL A 14 -3.34 -4.53 -14.85
CA VAL A 14 -3.89 -4.38 -13.49
C VAL A 14 -2.87 -4.81 -12.43
N ARG A 15 -2.21 -5.97 -12.59
CA ARG A 15 -1.24 -6.48 -11.59
C ARG A 15 -0.03 -5.56 -11.36
N THR A 16 0.43 -4.86 -12.39
CA THR A 16 1.54 -3.88 -12.25
C THR A 16 1.05 -2.58 -11.60
N THR A 17 -0.19 -2.18 -11.92
CA THR A 17 -0.80 -0.93 -11.47
C THR A 17 -1.14 -0.97 -9.98
N GLU A 18 -1.64 -2.10 -9.46
CA GLU A 18 -1.95 -2.27 -8.04
C GLU A 18 -0.74 -2.01 -7.13
N GLY A 19 0.43 -2.54 -7.48
CA GLY A 19 1.67 -2.29 -6.73
C GLY A 19 2.09 -0.82 -6.76
N GLN A 20 1.97 -0.16 -7.92
CA GLN A 20 2.26 1.27 -8.02
C GLN A 20 1.28 2.14 -7.24
N LEU A 21 -0.01 1.79 -7.20
CA LEU A 21 -0.99 2.52 -6.40
C LEU A 21 -0.68 2.42 -4.91
N VAL A 22 -0.32 1.24 -4.43
CA VAL A 22 0.02 1.03 -3.01
C VAL A 22 1.25 1.86 -2.63
N ILE A 23 2.30 1.83 -3.45
CA ILE A 23 3.51 2.63 -3.22
C ILE A 23 3.18 4.13 -3.26
N GLY A 24 2.44 4.58 -4.29
CA GLY A 24 2.04 5.98 -4.43
C GLY A 24 1.19 6.49 -3.27
N PHE A 25 0.26 5.65 -2.78
CA PHE A 25 -0.55 5.94 -1.61
C PHE A 25 0.32 6.17 -0.37
N PHE A 26 1.29 5.30 -0.09
CA PHE A 26 2.17 5.47 1.07
C PHE A 26 3.07 6.70 0.96
N VAL A 27 3.60 6.99 -0.23
CA VAL A 27 4.42 8.20 -0.45
C VAL A 27 3.60 9.46 -0.16
N LEU A 28 2.35 9.53 -0.64
CA LEU A 28 1.47 10.68 -0.37
C LEU A 28 1.08 10.75 1.11
N LEU A 29 0.71 9.62 1.72
CA LEU A 29 0.26 9.57 3.10
C LEU A 29 1.37 9.97 4.09
N TYR A 30 2.57 9.42 3.95
CA TYR A 30 3.69 9.74 4.83
C TYR A 30 4.37 11.07 4.48
N GLY A 31 4.50 11.39 3.19
CA GLY A 31 5.12 12.63 2.74
C GLY A 31 4.22 13.84 2.92
N VAL A 32 3.07 13.85 2.24
CA VAL A 32 2.14 14.99 2.28
C VAL A 32 1.37 15.00 3.59
N GLY A 33 0.78 13.88 4.00
CA GLY A 33 0.02 13.80 5.26
C GLY A 33 0.90 14.06 6.47
N GLY A 34 2.01 13.33 6.61
CA GLY A 34 2.97 13.54 7.70
C GLY A 34 3.57 14.95 7.69
N GLY A 35 3.94 15.47 6.52
CA GLY A 35 4.46 16.82 6.37
C GLY A 35 3.46 17.90 6.79
N LEU A 36 2.18 17.74 6.44
CA LEU A 36 1.13 18.69 6.82
C LEU A 36 0.90 18.68 8.33
N ILE A 37 0.90 17.49 8.96
CA ILE A 37 0.80 17.36 10.41
C ILE A 37 1.98 18.04 11.09
N TRP A 38 3.20 17.84 10.58
CA TRP A 38 4.38 18.46 11.15
C TRP A 38 4.34 20.00 11.07
N PHE A 39 3.83 20.53 9.97
CA PHE A 39 3.69 21.98 9.77
C PHE A 39 2.67 22.62 10.73
N PHE A 40 1.50 21.99 10.95
CA PHE A 40 0.43 22.58 11.77
C PHE A 40 0.47 22.20 13.26
N TYR A 41 0.87 20.98 13.59
CA TYR A 41 0.79 20.42 14.95
C TYR A 41 2.16 20.24 15.62
N GLY A 42 3.25 20.58 14.93
CA GLY A 42 4.61 20.46 15.44
C GLY A 42 5.07 19.01 15.65
N TRP A 43 6.12 18.84 16.47
CA TRP A 43 6.79 17.54 16.63
C TRP A 43 5.90 16.47 17.28
N GLY A 44 5.13 16.84 18.30
CA GLY A 44 4.25 15.91 19.01
C GLY A 44 3.16 15.32 18.11
N GLY A 45 2.53 16.17 17.29
CA GLY A 45 1.55 15.73 16.31
C GLY A 45 2.15 14.84 15.23
N ALA A 46 3.35 15.18 14.74
CA ALA A 46 4.03 14.39 13.72
C ALA A 46 4.33 12.96 14.19
N VAL A 47 4.86 12.79 15.41
CA VAL A 47 5.15 11.47 15.97
C VAL A 47 3.86 10.67 16.18
N ALA A 48 2.81 11.29 16.73
CA ALA A 48 1.52 10.63 16.92
C ALA A 48 0.88 10.20 15.59
N GLY A 49 0.91 11.08 14.57
CA GLY A 49 0.42 10.78 13.23
C GLY A 49 1.21 9.64 12.59
N TRP A 50 2.54 9.64 12.74
CA TRP A 50 3.39 8.60 12.18
C TRP A 50 3.16 7.24 12.84
N LEU A 51 3.00 7.21 14.17
CA LEU A 51 2.63 6.00 14.93
C LEU A 51 1.25 5.47 14.53
N CYS A 52 0.28 6.36 14.30
CA CYS A 52 -1.06 5.99 13.86
C CYS A 52 -1.03 5.34 12.46
N MET A 53 -0.38 5.99 11.51
CA MET A 53 -0.25 5.49 10.14
C MET A 53 0.49 4.15 10.09
N THR A 54 1.61 4.03 10.80
CA THR A 54 2.39 2.78 10.85
C THR A 54 1.64 1.67 11.58
N GLY A 55 0.92 1.99 12.65
CA GLY A 55 0.07 1.05 13.38
C GLY A 55 -1.04 0.46 12.51
N ALA A 56 -1.71 1.27 11.69
CA ALA A 56 -2.74 0.79 10.77
C ALA A 56 -2.17 -0.19 9.73
N VAL A 57 -0.99 0.11 9.16
CA VAL A 57 -0.33 -0.77 8.20
C VAL A 57 0.09 -2.09 8.85
N LEU A 58 0.70 -2.03 10.04
CA LEU A 58 1.09 -3.21 10.79
C LEU A 58 -0.11 -4.11 11.07
N PHE A 59 -1.24 -3.54 11.51
CA PHE A 59 -2.46 -4.29 11.76
C PHE A 59 -2.95 -5.02 10.50
N PHE A 60 -2.99 -4.33 9.35
CA PHE A 60 -3.38 -4.93 8.07
C PHE A 60 -2.45 -6.07 7.64
N VAL A 61 -1.13 -5.86 7.71
CA VAL A 61 -0.14 -6.89 7.36
C VAL A 61 -0.25 -8.10 8.29
N LEU A 62 -0.53 -7.87 9.58
CA LEU A 62 -0.68 -8.93 10.55
C LEU A 62 -1.93 -9.78 10.29
N LEU A 63 -3.06 -9.15 9.96
CA LEU A 63 -4.26 -9.88 9.55
C LEU A 63 -4.03 -10.67 8.25
N TYR A 64 -3.41 -10.05 7.25
CA TYR A 64 -3.08 -10.73 5.99
C TYR A 64 -2.18 -11.94 6.22
N GLY A 65 -1.13 -11.77 7.04
CA GLY A 65 -0.23 -12.84 7.42
C GLY A 65 -0.93 -13.97 8.16
N LEU A 66 -1.84 -13.65 9.09
CA LEU A 66 -2.60 -14.64 9.85
C LEU A 66 -3.53 -15.45 8.93
N VAL A 67 -4.24 -14.78 8.01
CA VAL A 67 -5.12 -15.44 7.04
C VAL A 67 -4.31 -16.30 6.06
N SER A 68 -3.18 -15.78 5.56
CA SER A 68 -2.29 -16.53 4.68
C SER A 68 -1.72 -17.76 5.39
N PHE A 69 -1.34 -17.62 6.66
CA PHE A 69 -0.85 -18.72 7.47
C PHE A 69 -1.92 -19.78 7.72
N ALA A 70 -3.14 -19.37 8.08
CA ALA A 70 -4.26 -20.28 8.25
C ALA A 70 -4.61 -21.04 6.95
N GLY A 71 -4.58 -20.36 5.80
CA GLY A 71 -4.79 -20.98 4.49
C GLY A 71 -3.69 -21.98 4.13
N TRP A 72 -2.43 -21.67 4.42
CA TRP A 72 -1.33 -22.61 4.26
C TRP A 72 -1.47 -23.84 5.16
N TRP A 73 -1.93 -23.63 6.40
CA TRP A 73 -2.17 -24.70 7.37
C TRP A 73 -3.32 -25.62 6.96
N ALA A 74 -4.41 -25.05 6.42
CA ALA A 74 -5.57 -25.80 5.94
C ALA A 74 -5.32 -26.55 4.62
N ASN A 75 -4.34 -26.11 3.82
CA ASN A 75 -3.93 -26.78 2.59
C ASN A 75 -2.90 -27.90 2.85
N ARG A 76 -2.64 -28.25 4.11
CA ARG A 76 -1.74 -29.32 4.53
C ARG A 76 -2.53 -30.44 5.20
#